data_AF-Q74LS7-F1
#
_entry.id   AF-Q74LS7-F1
#
_cell.length_a   1.000
_cell.length_b   1.000
_cell.length_c   1.000
_cell.angle_alpha   90.00
_cell.angle_beta   90.00
_cell.angle_gamma   90.00
#
_symmetry.space_group_name_H-M   'P 1'
#
loop_
_entity.id
_entity.type
_entity.pdbx_description
1 polymer ?
#
loop_
_entity_poly.entity_id
_entity_poly.type
_entity_poly.pdbx_seq_one_letter_code
_entity_poly.pdbx_strand_id
1 'polypeptide(L)'
;MIDYTLGIHLFRAENSSLAGQIRKIILTKIDDNSSMEAKSVQEKLRKNKNSSLYAIITSFGLANTTLMANIEIVLLVLSILIIIFVGIFAYQQIKRLQEIVSTRRLIHMVAAGGMRAAICMIVIFGLLAFIPTIFDVEGFILNIGYFLEIASGIFLELVIVGVVLFVISTITWQITSAK
;
A
#
# COMPACT_ATOMS: atom_id res chain seq x y z
N MET A 1 0.66 18.43 -9.43
CA MET A 1 -0.44 17.44 -9.32
C MET A 1 -0.84 17.41 -7.85
N ILE A 2 -2.11 17.61 -7.48
CA ILE A 2 -2.53 17.35 -6.10
C ILE A 2 -2.56 15.83 -5.97
N ASP A 3 -1.71 15.30 -5.12
CA ASP A 3 -1.55 13.87 -4.92
C ASP A 3 -2.75 13.36 -4.12
N TYR A 4 -3.78 12.94 -4.84
CA TYR A 4 -5.03 12.43 -4.27
C TYR A 4 -4.95 10.94 -3.93
N THR A 5 -3.83 10.29 -4.26
CA THR A 5 -3.60 8.84 -4.22
C THR A 5 -2.66 8.41 -3.09
N LEU A 6 -1.96 9.32 -2.42
CA LEU A 6 -0.90 8.97 -1.45
C LEU A 6 -1.08 9.62 -0.07
N GLY A 7 -2.28 9.55 0.51
CA GLY A 7 -2.54 10.05 1.87
C GLY A 7 -3.49 9.17 2.67
N ILE A 8 -3.57 9.33 4.00
CA ILE A 8 -4.64 8.72 4.80
C ILE A 8 -5.92 9.51 4.54
N HIS A 9 -6.87 8.92 3.84
CA HIS A 9 -8.15 9.55 3.54
C HIS A 9 -9.29 8.68 4.06
N LEU A 10 -10.33 9.34 4.58
CA LEU A 10 -11.57 8.69 5.00
C LEU A 10 -12.42 8.37 3.77
N PHE A 11 -13.27 7.34 3.88
CA PHE A 11 -14.17 6.93 2.82
C PHE A 11 -15.02 8.12 2.35
N ARG A 12 -15.03 8.38 1.04
CA ARG A 12 -15.72 9.53 0.46
C ARG A 12 -16.98 9.09 -0.25
N ALA A 13 -18.13 9.42 0.32
CA ALA A 13 -19.43 9.15 -0.28
C ALA A 13 -19.81 10.16 -1.38
N GLU A 14 -19.21 11.35 -1.39
CA GLU A 14 -19.60 12.42 -2.32
C GLU A 14 -18.41 13.21 -2.91
N ASN A 15 -18.50 13.50 -4.20
CA ASN A 15 -17.53 14.33 -4.95
C ASN A 15 -17.81 15.84 -4.80
N SER A 16 -19.00 16.20 -4.32
CA SER A 16 -19.50 17.57 -4.18
C SER A 16 -18.62 18.43 -3.26
N SER A 17 -18.23 17.87 -2.10
CA SER A 17 -17.36 18.52 -1.11
C SER A 17 -15.97 18.82 -1.68
N LEU A 18 -15.37 17.86 -2.38
CA LEU A 18 -14.06 18.03 -3.01
C LEU A 18 -14.13 19.05 -4.16
N ALA A 19 -15.15 18.95 -5.01
CA ALA A 19 -15.39 19.90 -6.08
C ALA A 19 -15.59 21.32 -5.53
N GLY A 20 -16.24 21.47 -4.38
CA GLY A 20 -16.40 22.74 -3.68
C GLY A 20 -15.08 23.33 -3.19
N GLN A 21 -14.18 22.48 -2.67
CA GLN A 21 -12.83 22.91 -2.26
C GLN A 21 -12.00 23.34 -3.47
N ILE A 22 -11.99 22.55 -4.54
CA ILE A 22 -11.31 22.90 -5.80
C ILE A 22 -11.86 24.21 -6.35
N ARG A 23 -13.19 24.37 -6.37
CA ARG A 23 -13.86 25.60 -6.78
C ARG A 23 -13.40 26.79 -5.94
N LYS A 24 -13.35 26.65 -4.61
CA LYS A 24 -12.89 27.71 -3.71
C LYS A 24 -11.45 28.11 -4.05
N ILE A 25 -10.56 27.13 -4.21
CA ILE A 25 -9.15 27.36 -4.55
C ILE A 25 -9.02 28.10 -5.89
N ILE A 26 -9.71 27.65 -6.94
CA ILE A 26 -9.70 28.30 -8.25
C ILE A 26 -10.20 29.75 -8.14
N LEU A 27 -11.23 30.00 -7.34
CA LEU A 27 -11.79 31.33 -7.15
C LEU A 27 -10.89 32.25 -6.32
N THR A 28 -10.08 31.72 -5.39
CA THR A 28 -9.26 32.54 -4.48
C THR A 28 -7.79 32.65 -4.85
N LYS A 29 -7.22 31.68 -5.58
CA LYS A 29 -5.79 31.66 -5.93
C LYS A 29 -5.48 32.21 -7.33
N ILE A 30 -6.47 32.32 -8.21
CA ILE A 30 -6.29 32.98 -9.50
C ILE A 30 -6.38 34.49 -9.29
N ASP A 31 -5.26 35.16 -9.55
CA ASP A 31 -5.05 36.60 -9.35
C ASP A 31 -4.69 37.30 -10.66
N ASP A 32 -4.36 38.59 -10.59
CA ASP A 32 -4.07 39.42 -11.76
C ASP A 32 -2.76 39.04 -12.47
N ASN A 33 -1.90 38.23 -11.84
CA ASN A 33 -0.67 37.71 -12.45
C ASN A 33 -0.88 36.34 -13.12
N SER A 34 -2.06 35.74 -12.96
CA SER A 34 -2.41 34.45 -13.55
C SER A 34 -2.69 34.57 -15.06
N SER A 35 -2.54 33.47 -15.79
CA SER A 35 -2.73 33.46 -17.25
C SER A 35 -4.16 33.86 -17.67
N MET A 36 -4.32 34.36 -18.90
CA MET A 36 -5.62 34.74 -19.43
C MET A 36 -6.61 33.57 -19.47
N GLU A 37 -6.12 32.36 -19.72
CA GLU A 37 -6.91 31.12 -19.71
C GLU A 37 -7.40 30.80 -18.30
N ALA A 38 -6.55 30.94 -17.29
CA ALA A 38 -6.91 30.73 -15.89
C ALA A 38 -7.99 31.73 -15.44
N LYS A 39 -7.84 33.01 -15.79
CA LYS A 39 -8.85 34.06 -15.54
C LYS A 39 -10.17 33.76 -16.25
N SER A 40 -10.13 33.29 -17.50
CA SER A 40 -11.34 32.88 -18.24
C SER A 40 -12.08 31.74 -17.55
N VAL A 41 -11.36 30.73 -17.04
CA VAL A 41 -11.93 29.62 -16.27
C VAL A 41 -12.54 30.11 -14.96
N GLN A 42 -11.86 31.01 -14.24
CA GLN A 42 -12.37 31.63 -13.01
C GLN A 42 -13.70 32.39 -13.28
N GLU A 43 -13.77 33.18 -14.35
CA GLU A 43 -14.95 33.93 -14.73
C GLU A 43 -16.14 33.03 -15.08
N LYS A 44 -15.90 31.97 -15.87
CA LYS A 44 -16.91 30.96 -16.22
C LYS A 44 -17.45 30.24 -14.98
N LEU A 45 -16.58 29.93 -14.01
CA LEU A 45 -16.97 29.33 -12.73
C LEU A 45 -17.72 30.29 -11.79
N ARG A 46 -17.45 31.61 -11.86
CA ARG A 46 -18.23 32.64 -11.14
C ARG A 46 -19.63 32.80 -11.72
N LYS A 47 -19.76 32.83 -13.06
CA LYS A 47 -21.03 33.03 -13.77
C LYS A 47 -21.98 31.83 -13.60
N ASN A 48 -21.45 30.60 -13.66
CA ASN A 48 -22.27 29.39 -13.58
C ASN A 48 -22.21 28.71 -12.20
N LYS A 49 -22.69 29.37 -11.12
CA LYS A 49 -22.63 28.81 -9.76
C LYS A 49 -23.23 27.40 -9.64
N ASN A 50 -24.42 27.16 -10.19
CA ASN A 50 -25.13 25.88 -10.03
C ASN A 50 -24.46 24.73 -10.81
N SER A 51 -23.94 25.01 -12.01
CA SER A 51 -23.29 23.98 -12.85
C SER A 51 -21.77 23.89 -12.66
N SER A 52 -21.17 24.83 -11.92
CA SER A 52 -19.72 24.90 -11.70
C SER A 52 -19.16 23.68 -10.97
N LEU A 53 -19.91 23.11 -10.02
CA LEU A 53 -19.50 21.90 -9.33
C LEU A 53 -19.47 20.69 -10.27
N TYR A 54 -20.49 20.56 -11.12
CA TYR A 54 -20.54 19.47 -12.11
C TYR A 54 -19.41 19.58 -13.13
N ALA A 55 -19.13 20.80 -13.60
CA ALA A 55 -18.00 21.06 -14.49
C ALA A 55 -16.66 20.68 -13.84
N ILE A 56 -16.48 21.00 -12.55
CA ILE A 56 -15.26 20.61 -11.81
C ILE A 56 -15.18 19.10 -11.61
N ILE A 57 -16.28 18.44 -11.21
CA ILE A 57 -16.33 16.98 -11.03
C ILE A 57 -15.92 16.26 -12.33
N THR A 58 -16.45 16.71 -13.46
CA THR A 58 -16.19 16.10 -14.77
C THR A 58 -14.78 16.42 -15.27
N SER A 59 -14.38 17.69 -15.27
CA SER A 59 -13.08 18.12 -15.80
C SER A 59 -11.89 17.59 -15.01
N PHE A 60 -12.05 17.35 -13.70
CA PHE A 60 -11.00 16.74 -12.86
C PHE A 60 -11.17 15.23 -12.69
N GLY A 61 -12.14 14.60 -13.36
CA GLY A 61 -12.38 13.16 -13.26
C GLY A 61 -12.64 12.68 -11.82
N LEU A 62 -13.24 13.52 -10.96
CA LEU A 62 -13.30 13.28 -9.52
C LEU A 62 -14.06 12.01 -9.14
N ALA A 63 -14.98 11.54 -9.99
CA ALA A 63 -15.67 10.28 -9.77
C ALA A 63 -14.72 9.09 -9.83
N ASN A 64 -13.82 9.04 -10.82
CA ASN A 64 -12.86 7.95 -10.95
C ASN A 64 -11.78 8.03 -9.86
N THR A 65 -11.27 9.23 -9.58
CA THR A 65 -10.29 9.45 -8.53
C THR A 65 -10.83 9.08 -7.14
N THR A 66 -12.08 9.43 -6.86
CA THR A 66 -12.72 9.09 -5.57
C THR A 66 -13.04 7.60 -5.47
N LEU A 67 -13.38 6.94 -6.58
CA LEU A 67 -13.54 5.49 -6.61
C LEU A 67 -12.23 4.77 -6.28
N MET A 68 -11.12 5.16 -6.91
CA MET A 68 -9.79 4.57 -6.65
C MET A 68 -9.38 4.74 -5.18
N ALA A 69 -9.55 5.95 -4.65
CA ALA A 69 -9.35 6.28 -3.25
C ALA A 69 -10.19 5.38 -2.30
N ASN A 70 -11.48 5.20 -2.59
CA ASN A 70 -12.34 4.34 -1.78
C ASN A 70 -11.95 2.86 -1.87
N ILE A 71 -11.53 2.37 -3.04
CA ILE A 71 -11.02 0.99 -3.21
C ILE A 71 -9.80 0.77 -2.32
N GLU A 72 -8.86 1.72 -2.30
CA GLU A 72 -7.67 1.64 -1.46
C GLU A 72 -8.04 1.54 0.04
N ILE A 73 -8.98 2.37 0.50
CA ILE A 73 -9.49 2.32 1.88
C ILE A 73 -10.15 0.98 2.19
N VAL A 74 -10.97 0.45 1.29
CA VAL A 74 -11.60 -0.87 1.48
C VAL A 74 -10.55 -1.96 1.59
N LEU A 75 -9.52 -1.94 0.75
CA LEU A 75 -8.40 -2.89 0.82
C LEU A 75 -7.61 -2.75 2.12
N LEU A 76 -7.38 -1.52 2.60
CA LEU A 76 -6.73 -1.25 3.88
C LEU A 76 -7.55 -1.83 5.05
N VAL A 77 -8.85 -1.53 5.11
CA VAL A 77 -9.76 -2.04 6.16
C VAL A 77 -9.81 -3.56 6.13
N LEU A 78 -9.96 -4.17 4.95
CA LEU A 78 -9.94 -5.62 4.79
C LEU A 78 -8.62 -6.23 5.27
N SER A 79 -7.49 -5.62 4.93
CA SER A 79 -6.17 -6.08 5.36
C SER A 79 -6.02 -6.03 6.89
N ILE A 80 -6.48 -4.94 7.53
CA ILE A 80 -6.48 -4.82 9.00
C ILE A 80 -7.35 -5.92 9.63
N LEU A 81 -8.54 -6.17 9.09
CA LEU A 81 -9.42 -7.24 9.58
C LEU A 81 -8.75 -8.60 9.46
N ILE A 82 -8.12 -8.91 8.32
CA ILE A 82 -7.39 -10.17 8.11
C ILE A 82 -6.30 -10.32 9.16
N ILE A 83 -5.49 -9.28 9.41
CA ILE A 83 -4.42 -9.30 10.43
C ILE A 83 -5.01 -9.58 11.82
N ILE A 84 -6.12 -8.94 12.20
CA ILE A 84 -6.79 -9.17 13.48
C ILE A 84 -7.29 -10.61 13.58
N PHE A 85 -8.00 -11.12 12.58
CA PHE A 85 -8.53 -12.48 12.60
C PHE A 85 -7.42 -13.53 12.68
N VAL A 86 -6.39 -13.40 11.84
CA VAL A 86 -5.22 -14.29 11.87
C VAL A 86 -4.52 -14.21 13.23
N GLY A 87 -4.39 -13.02 13.80
CA GLY A 87 -3.83 -12.82 15.15
C GLY A 87 -4.64 -13.53 16.24
N ILE A 88 -5.97 -13.45 16.20
CA ILE A 88 -6.86 -14.16 17.14
C ILE A 88 -6.70 -15.67 16.98
N PHE A 89 -6.71 -16.19 15.75
CA PHE A 89 -6.52 -17.63 15.50
C PHE A 89 -5.14 -18.10 15.98
N ALA A 90 -4.08 -17.37 15.65
CA ALA A 90 -2.73 -17.69 16.10
C ALA A 90 -2.64 -17.71 17.63
N TYR A 91 -3.22 -16.71 18.31
CA TYR A 91 -3.27 -16.65 19.77
C TYR A 91 -4.00 -17.84 20.38
N GLN A 92 -5.18 -18.20 19.86
CA GLN A 92 -5.94 -19.36 20.35
C GLN A 92 -5.14 -20.67 20.19
N GLN A 93 -4.48 -20.85 19.04
CA GLN A 93 -3.65 -22.03 18.80
C GLN A 93 -2.42 -22.08 19.72
N ILE A 94 -1.76 -20.95 19.96
CA ILE A 94 -0.63 -20.87 20.90
C ILE A 94 -1.09 -21.20 22.32
N LYS A 95 -2.21 -20.63 22.79
CA LYS A 95 -2.75 -20.89 24.12
C LYS A 95 -3.07 -22.37 24.32
N ARG A 96 -3.73 -22.99 23.33
CA ARG A 96 -4.01 -24.43 23.34
C ARG A 96 -2.75 -25.29 23.39
N LEU A 97 -1.69 -24.89 22.66
CA LEU A 97 -0.42 -25.61 22.68
C LEU A 97 0.31 -25.44 24.02
N GLN A 98 0.25 -24.26 24.64
CA GLN A 98 0.85 -23.99 25.96
C GLN A 98 0.32 -24.93 27.06
N GLU A 99 -0.93 -25.35 26.97
CA GLU A 99 -1.54 -26.29 27.94
C GLU A 99 -0.99 -27.72 27.79
N ILE A 100 -0.42 -28.07 26.64
CA ILE A 100 -0.05 -29.45 26.28
C ILE A 100 1.48 -29.61 26.18
N VAL A 101 2.20 -28.56 25.83
CA VAL A 101 3.65 -28.59 25.60
C VAL A 101 4.41 -27.63 26.53
N SER A 102 5.65 -27.98 26.85
CA SER A 102 6.53 -27.07 27.58
C SER A 102 6.82 -25.80 26.78
N THR A 103 7.03 -24.69 27.50
CA THR A 103 7.33 -23.38 26.89
C THR A 103 8.49 -23.44 25.90
N ARG A 104 9.54 -24.21 26.21
CA ARG A 104 10.68 -24.40 25.30
C ARG A 104 10.26 -25.08 23.99
N ARG A 105 9.45 -26.15 24.08
CA ARG A 105 8.96 -26.86 22.89
C ARG A 105 8.01 -25.98 22.07
N LEU A 106 7.22 -25.13 22.73
CA LEU A 106 6.39 -24.14 22.06
C LEU A 106 7.23 -23.13 21.26
N ILE A 107 8.25 -22.53 21.88
CA ILE A 107 9.16 -21.58 21.20
C ILE A 107 9.83 -22.26 19.99
N HIS A 108 10.28 -23.51 20.16
CA HIS A 108 10.85 -24.29 19.08
C HIS A 108 9.88 -24.50 17.90
N MET A 109 8.61 -24.82 18.18
CA MET A 109 7.57 -24.98 17.15
C MET A 109 7.23 -23.65 16.46
N VAL A 110 7.14 -22.54 17.22
CA VAL A 110 6.92 -21.20 16.66
C VAL A 110 8.08 -20.78 15.77
N ALA A 111 9.32 -21.00 16.21
CA ALA A 111 10.52 -20.72 15.42
C ALA A 111 10.56 -21.55 14.12
N ALA A 112 10.16 -22.83 14.19
CA ALA A 112 10.01 -23.67 12.99
C ALA A 112 8.94 -23.14 12.03
N GLY A 113 7.81 -22.66 12.55
CA GLY A 113 6.77 -21.99 11.76
C GLY A 113 7.28 -20.69 11.12
N GLY A 114 8.01 -19.88 11.89
CA GLY A 114 8.63 -18.64 11.44
C GLY A 114 9.61 -18.86 10.29
N MET A 115 10.47 -19.89 10.37
CA MET A 115 11.37 -20.26 9.27
C MET A 115 10.61 -20.59 7.99
N ARG A 116 9.53 -21.38 8.07
CA ARG A 116 8.71 -21.75 6.90
C ARG A 116 8.00 -20.54 6.30
N ALA A 117 7.39 -19.70 7.15
CA ALA A 117 6.72 -18.48 6.71
C ALA A 117 7.70 -17.51 6.04
N ALA A 118 8.91 -17.37 6.59
CA ALA A 118 9.96 -16.54 6.04
C ALA A 118 10.46 -17.05 4.68
N ILE A 119 10.64 -18.37 4.52
CA ILE A 119 10.97 -18.97 3.21
C ILE A 119 9.87 -18.66 2.19
N CYS A 120 8.59 -18.82 2.54
CA CYS A 120 7.49 -18.49 1.64
C CYS A 120 7.52 -17.01 1.24
N MET A 121 7.80 -16.11 2.19
CA MET A 121 7.93 -14.68 1.93
C MET A 121 9.07 -14.40 0.93
N ILE A 122 10.27 -14.94 1.18
CA ILE A 122 11.44 -14.79 0.30
C ILE A 122 11.12 -15.28 -1.11
N VAL A 123 10.52 -16.47 -1.24
CA VAL A 123 10.22 -17.06 -2.55
C VAL A 123 9.15 -16.27 -3.28
N ILE A 124 8.02 -15.97 -2.64
CA ILE A 124 6.91 -15.26 -3.28
C ILE A 124 7.35 -13.86 -3.71
N PHE A 125 7.93 -13.08 -2.81
CA PHE A 125 8.35 -11.72 -3.13
C PHE A 125 9.58 -11.68 -4.02
N GLY A 126 10.45 -12.69 -3.94
CA GLY A 126 11.53 -12.88 -4.90
C GLY A 126 10.98 -13.04 -6.30
N LEU A 127 10.02 -13.95 -6.51
CA LEU A 127 9.36 -14.14 -7.80
C LEU A 127 8.63 -12.88 -8.29
N LEU A 128 7.91 -12.18 -7.40
CA LEU A 128 7.25 -10.92 -7.74
C LEU A 128 8.25 -9.83 -8.17
N ALA A 129 9.42 -9.76 -7.54
CA ALA A 129 10.48 -8.83 -7.91
C ALA A 129 11.07 -9.11 -9.31
N PHE A 130 10.96 -10.34 -9.82
CA PHE A 130 11.33 -10.69 -11.19
C PHE A 130 10.25 -10.35 -12.22
N ILE A 131 9.00 -10.07 -11.83
CA ILE A 131 7.94 -9.80 -12.82
C ILE A 131 8.27 -8.57 -13.68
N PRO A 132 8.68 -7.41 -13.12
CA PRO A 132 9.00 -6.24 -13.93
C PRO A 132 10.11 -6.50 -14.96
N THR A 133 11.06 -7.38 -14.67
CA THR A 133 12.21 -7.65 -15.55
C THR A 133 11.86 -8.53 -16.75
N ILE A 134 10.69 -9.18 -16.74
CA ILE A 134 10.14 -9.91 -17.89
C ILE A 134 9.50 -8.94 -18.89
N PHE A 135 8.95 -7.83 -18.41
CA PHE A 135 8.29 -6.83 -19.26
C PHE A 135 9.26 -5.81 -19.87
N ASP A 136 10.44 -5.64 -19.28
CA ASP A 136 11.50 -4.77 -19.78
C ASP A 136 12.69 -5.60 -20.32
N VAL A 137 12.53 -6.08 -21.56
CA VAL A 137 13.41 -7.07 -22.20
C VAL A 137 14.78 -6.46 -22.57
N GLU A 138 14.89 -5.13 -22.68
CA GLU A 138 16.13 -4.45 -23.09
C GLU A 138 17.22 -4.47 -21.99
N GLY A 139 16.84 -4.65 -20.73
CA GLY A 139 17.76 -4.65 -19.59
C GLY A 139 18.18 -6.04 -19.07
N PHE A 140 17.60 -7.13 -19.59
CA PHE A 140 17.68 -8.46 -18.96
C PHE A 140 19.09 -9.10 -18.97
N ILE A 141 19.97 -8.71 -19.90
CA ILE A 141 21.19 -9.48 -20.22
C ILE A 141 22.46 -8.95 -19.54
N LEU A 142 22.54 -7.71 -19.05
CA LEU A 142 23.86 -7.10 -18.78
C LEU A 142 24.05 -6.30 -17.50
N ASN A 143 23.07 -6.16 -16.60
CA ASN A 143 23.32 -5.35 -15.40
C ASN A 143 22.51 -5.78 -14.17
N ILE A 144 23.16 -6.47 -13.23
CA ILE A 144 22.64 -6.71 -11.87
C ILE A 144 22.22 -5.40 -11.20
N GLY A 145 22.87 -4.28 -11.53
CA GLY A 145 22.48 -2.95 -11.06
C GLY A 145 21.11 -2.50 -11.57
N TYR A 146 20.77 -2.79 -12.82
CA TYR A 146 19.48 -2.46 -13.41
C TYR A 146 18.36 -3.38 -12.91
N PHE A 147 18.67 -4.67 -12.71
CA PHE A 147 17.79 -5.59 -12.00
C PHE A 147 17.50 -5.09 -10.58
N LEU A 148 18.53 -4.69 -9.84
CA LEU A 148 18.37 -4.15 -8.49
C LEU A 148 17.57 -2.84 -8.50
N GLU A 149 17.76 -1.94 -9.46
CA GLU A 149 17.01 -0.68 -9.54
C GLU A 149 15.51 -0.90 -9.83
N ILE A 150 15.19 -1.82 -10.75
CA ILE A 150 13.80 -2.16 -11.07
C ILE A 150 13.15 -2.99 -9.96
N ALA A 151 13.90 -3.94 -9.37
CA ALA A 151 13.45 -4.79 -8.29
C ALA A 151 13.41 -4.06 -6.93
N SER A 152 14.21 -3.01 -6.72
CA SER A 152 14.29 -2.22 -5.47
C SER A 152 13.06 -1.38 -5.20
N GLY A 153 11.99 -1.54 -5.99
CA GLY A 153 10.66 -1.24 -5.51
C GLY A 153 10.28 -2.08 -4.28
N ILE A 154 8.98 -2.07 -3.96
CA ILE A 154 8.41 -2.66 -2.72
C ILE A 154 8.75 -4.16 -2.56
N PHE A 155 9.01 -4.90 -3.64
CA PHE A 155 9.18 -6.35 -3.59
C PHE A 155 10.53 -6.81 -3.01
N LEU A 156 11.65 -6.14 -3.34
CA LEU A 156 12.97 -6.54 -2.81
C LEU A 156 13.09 -6.24 -1.31
N GLU A 157 12.49 -5.16 -0.82
CA GLU A 157 12.43 -4.85 0.62
C GLU A 157 11.75 -5.99 1.41
N LEU A 158 10.65 -6.55 0.88
CA LEU A 158 9.94 -7.67 1.51
C LEU A 158 10.75 -8.97 1.49
N VAL A 159 11.59 -9.18 0.46
CA VAL A 159 12.56 -10.29 0.45
C VAL A 159 13.57 -10.14 1.58
N ILE A 160 14.12 -8.93 1.78
CA ILE A 160 15.07 -8.64 2.86
C ILE A 160 14.42 -8.88 4.23
N VAL A 161 13.18 -8.41 4.44
CA VAL A 161 12.41 -8.70 5.67
C VAL A 161 12.27 -10.20 5.87
N GLY A 162 11.94 -10.95 4.81
CA GLY A 162 11.89 -12.41 4.85
C GLY A 162 13.21 -13.05 5.27
N VAL A 163 14.34 -12.60 4.73
CA VAL A 163 15.67 -13.10 5.11
C VAL A 163 15.97 -12.83 6.59
N VAL A 164 15.69 -11.62 7.08
CA VAL A 164 15.90 -11.27 8.49
C VAL A 164 15.04 -12.15 9.41
N LEU A 165 13.76 -12.32 9.09
CA LEU A 165 12.86 -13.21 9.85
C LEU A 165 13.33 -14.66 9.82
N PHE A 166 13.85 -15.13 8.69
CA PHE A 166 14.40 -16.47 8.56
C PHE A 166 15.61 -16.66 9.48
N VAL A 167 16.55 -15.71 9.48
CA VAL A 167 17.77 -15.78 10.31
C VAL A 167 17.42 -15.79 11.79
N ILE A 168 16.58 -14.85 12.24
CA ILE A 168 16.15 -14.79 13.65
C ILE A 168 15.45 -16.09 14.06
N SER A 169 14.50 -16.57 13.24
CA SER A 169 13.77 -17.81 13.51
C SER A 169 14.69 -19.02 13.55
N THR A 170 15.69 -19.08 12.67
CA THR A 170 16.68 -20.17 12.63
C THR A 170 17.53 -20.18 13.89
N ILE A 171 18.04 -19.02 14.32
CA ILE A 171 18.82 -18.90 15.55
C ILE A 171 17.99 -19.35 16.77
N THR A 172 16.75 -18.85 16.90
CA THR A 172 15.85 -19.26 17.99
C THR A 172 15.55 -20.75 17.95
N TRP A 173 15.37 -21.34 16.77
CA TRP A 173 15.15 -22.76 16.59
C TRP A 173 16.37 -23.58 17.04
N GLN A 174 17.59 -23.19 16.63
CA GLN A 174 18.83 -23.87 17.01
C GLN A 174 19.10 -23.83 18.52
N ILE A 175 18.89 -22.67 19.15
CA ILE A 175 19.05 -22.51 20.62
C ILE A 175 18.10 -23.46 21.36
N THR A 176 16.86 -23.57 20.88
CA THR A 176 15.87 -24.43 21.53
C THR A 176 16.07 -25.92 21.23
N SER A 177 16.76 -26.27 20.15
CA SER A 177 17.19 -27.64 19.79
C SER A 177 18.34 -28.16 20.65
N ALA A 178 19.28 -27.30 21.01
CA ALA A 178 20.47 -27.68 21.79
C ALA A 178 20.06 -28.04 23.22
N LYS A 179 20.28 -29.30 23.63
CA LYS A 179 19.84 -29.92 24.89
C LYS A 179 19.88 -29.01 26.11
#